data_AF-A0A7G5VUQ8-F1
#
_entry.id   AF-A0A7G5VUQ8-F1
#
_cell.length_a   1.000
_cell.length_b   1.000
_cell.length_c   1.000
_cell.angle_alpha   90.00
_cell.angle_beta   90.00
_cell.angle_gamma   90.00
#
_symmetry.space_group_name_H-M   'P 1'
#
loop_
_entity.id
_entity.type
_entity.pdbx_description
1 polymer ?
#
loop_
_entity_poly.entity_id
_entity_poly.type
_entity_poly.pdbx_seq_one_letter_code
_entity_poly.pdbx_strand_id
1 'polypeptide(L)' 'MANIKSSIKRIRISERNRLRNQSIKSRIKTLLKTGHVDEIYSYIDKAVSKGIYHPNKAARMKSKYDRSHSSPTQ' A
#
# COMPACT_ATOMS: atom_id res chain seq x y z
N MET A 1 -20.15 -20.03 6.86
CA MET A 1 -19.05 -20.71 7.59
C MET A 1 -18.38 -21.68 6.64
N ALA A 2 -17.05 -21.83 6.68
CA ALA A 2 -16.39 -22.85 5.86
C ALA A 2 -16.40 -24.18 6.60
N ASN A 3 -16.90 -25.24 5.95
CA ASN A 3 -17.07 -26.55 6.58
C ASN A 3 -15.94 -27.53 6.20
N ILE A 4 -15.13 -27.19 5.21
CA ILE A 4 -13.99 -28.00 4.74
C ILE A 4 -12.71 -27.49 5.40
N LYS A 5 -11.87 -28.40 5.92
CA LYS A 5 -10.60 -28.07 6.61
C LYS A 5 -9.69 -27.13 5.81
N SER A 6 -9.55 -27.37 4.51
CA SER A 6 -8.76 -26.52 3.60
C SER A 6 -9.34 -25.10 3.51
N SER A 7 -10.66 -24.97 3.40
CA SER A 7 -11.36 -23.69 3.34
C SER A 7 -11.22 -22.89 4.65
N ILE A 8 -11.33 -23.54 5.81
CA ILE A 8 -11.09 -22.90 7.12
C ILE A 8 -9.65 -22.35 7.19
N LYS A 9 -8.66 -23.13 6.72
CA LYS A 9 -7.26 -22.68 6.65
C LYS A 9 -7.10 -21.46 5.74
N ARG A 10 -7.75 -21.44 4.57
CA ARG A 10 -7.69 -20.29 3.64
C ARG A 10 -8.28 -19.03 4.25
N ILE A 11 -9.38 -19.13 5.01
CA ILE A 11 -9.96 -18.00 5.74
C ILE A 11 -8.96 -17.43 6.74
N ARG A 12 -8.36 -18.28 7.59
CA ARG A 12 -7.36 -17.83 8.59
C ARG A 12 -6.15 -17.14 7.96
N ILE A 13 -5.65 -17.67 6.84
CA ILE A 13 -4.53 -17.06 6.10
C ILE A 13 -4.96 -15.71 5.51
N SER A 14 -6.15 -15.65 4.92
CA SER A 14 -6.71 -14.42 4.33
C SER A 14 -6.85 -13.32 5.38
N GLU A 15 -7.38 -13.64 6.57
CA GLU A 15 -7.55 -12.70 7.68
C GLU A 15 -6.20 -12.14 8.16
N ARG A 16 -5.20 -13.01 8.36
CA ARG A 16 -3.85 -12.58 8.74
C ARG A 16 -3.25 -11.62 7.71
N ASN A 17 -3.36 -11.97 6.43
CA ASN A 17 -2.84 -11.15 5.34
C ASN A 17 -3.62 -9.83 5.21
N ARG A 18 -4.95 -9.86 5.42
CA ARG A 18 -5.81 -8.67 5.43
C ARG A 18 -5.38 -7.69 6.50
N LEU A 19 -5.19 -8.13 7.74
CA LEU A 19 -4.76 -7.28 8.85
C LEU A 19 -3.39 -6.62 8.58
N ARG A 20 -2.40 -7.41 8.12
CA ARG A 20 -1.08 -6.89 7.73
C ARG A 20 -1.16 -5.88 6.58
N ASN A 21 -1.99 -6.16 5.57
CA ASN A 21 -2.13 -5.26 4.42
C ASN A 21 -2.91 -4.00 4.78
N GLN A 22 -3.86 -4.09 5.70
CA GLN A 22 -4.65 -2.95 6.16
C GLN A 22 -3.76 -1.91 6.85
N SER A 23 -2.88 -2.32 7.76
CA SER A 23 -1.98 -1.41 8.49
C SER A 23 -0.96 -0.72 7.56
N ILE A 24 -0.43 -1.44 6.56
CA ILE A 24 0.50 -0.86 5.58
C ILE A 24 -0.23 0.14 4.67
N LYS A 25 -1.43 -0.22 4.20
CA LYS A 25 -2.25 0.67 3.35
C LYS A 25 -2.67 1.94 4.09
N SER A 26 -3.09 1.82 5.35
CA SER A 26 -3.47 2.99 6.16
C SER A 26 -2.27 3.90 6.38
N ARG A 27 -1.10 3.35 6.73
CA ARG A 27 0.12 4.14 6.92
C ARG A 27 0.52 4.92 5.68
N ILE A 28 0.50 4.29 4.50
CA ILE A 28 0.82 4.97 3.23
C ILE A 28 -0.19 6.10 2.95
N LYS A 29 -1.49 5.87 3.23
CA LYS A 29 -2.51 6.91 3.07
C LYS A 29 -2.28 8.11 4.01
N THR A 30 -1.80 7.86 5.23
CA THR A 30 -1.42 8.93 6.17
C THR A 30 -0.18 9.67 5.68
N LEU A 31 0.89 8.95 5.30
CA LEU A 31 2.12 9.56 4.79
C LEU A 31 1.88 10.42 3.55
N LEU A 32 0.99 10.00 2.64
CA LEU A 32 0.64 10.81 1.47
C LEU A 32 -0.03 12.15 1.79
N LYS A 33 -0.57 12.33 3.00
CA LYS A 33 -1.21 13.59 3.43
C LYS A 33 -0.26 14.52 4.16
N THR A 34 0.68 13.97 4.93
CA THR A 34 1.47 14.76 5.91
C THR A 34 2.96 14.52 5.84
N GLY A 35 3.41 13.51 5.10
CA GLY A 35 4.80 13.07 5.09
C GLY A 35 5.66 13.77 4.03
N HIS A 36 6.96 13.58 4.16
CA HIS A 36 7.97 14.02 3.18
C HIS A 36 8.09 13.04 2.01
N VAL A 37 8.56 13.54 0.86
CA VAL A 37 8.66 12.79 -0.40
C VAL A 37 9.46 11.49 -0.25
N ASP A 38 10.62 11.57 0.40
CA ASP A 38 11.53 10.43 0.57
C ASP A 38 10.89 9.30 1.37
N GLU A 39 10.20 9.64 2.46
CA GLU A 39 9.50 8.67 3.29
C GLU A 39 8.35 8.01 2.51
N ILE A 40 7.55 8.81 1.81
CA ILE A 40 6.43 8.32 1.00
C ILE A 40 6.93 7.30 -0.02
N TYR A 41 8.00 7.63 -0.76
CA TYR A 41 8.55 6.78 -1.79
C TYR A 41 9.11 5.47 -1.21
N SER A 42 9.88 5.57 -0.12
CA SER A 42 10.42 4.40 0.58
C SER A 42 9.31 3.44 1.03
N TYR A 43 8.22 3.96 1.59
CA TYR A 43 7.10 3.12 2.03
C TYR A 43 6.29 2.54 0.88
N ILE A 44 6.12 3.27 -0.22
CA ILE A 44 5.47 2.76 -1.43
C ILE A 44 6.28 1.61 -2.03
N ASP A 45 7.59 1.75 -2.15
CA ASP A 45 8.46 0.71 -2.74
C ASP A 45 8.53 -0.52 -1.84
N LYS A 46 8.62 -0.34 -0.52
CA LYS A 46 8.52 -1.44 0.45
C LYS A 46 7.20 -2.20 0.32
N ALA A 47 6.09 -1.54 -0.02
CA ALA A 47 4.81 -2.20 -0.24
C ALA A 47 4.78 -3.00 -1.55
N VAL A 48 5.53 -2.59 -2.58
CA VAL A 48 5.73 -3.36 -3.81
C VAL A 48 6.59 -4.59 -3.53
N SER A 49 7.73 -4.43 -2.85
CA SER A 49 8.59 -5.57 -2.48
C SER A 49 7.86 -6.61 -1.61
N LYS A 50 6.90 -6.16 -0.79
CA LYS A 50 6.04 -7.04 0.04
C LYS A 50 4.85 -7.64 -0.73
N GLY A 51 4.68 -7.35 -2.02
CA GLY A 51 3.59 -7.86 -2.86
C GLY A 51 2.20 -7.27 -2.55
N ILE A 52 2.14 -6.15 -1.84
CA ILE A 52 0.87 -5.52 -1.42
C ILE A 52 0.32 -4.62 -2.55
N TYR A 53 1.22 -3.98 -3.29
CA TYR A 53 0.89 -3.18 -4.47
C TYR A 53 1.61 -3.71 -5.71
N HIS A 54 0.94 -3.61 -6.84
CA HIS A 54 1.54 -3.81 -8.15
C HIS A 54 2.46 -2.63 -8.49
N PRO A 55 3.59 -2.83 -9.20
CA PRO A 55 4.50 -1.76 -9.63
C PRO A 55 3.78 -0.58 -10.30
N ASN A 56 2.86 -0.86 -11.22
CA ASN A 56 2.07 0.18 -11.89
C ASN A 56 1.22 1.03 -10.93
N LYS A 57 0.73 0.43 -9.84
CA LYS A 57 -0.03 1.16 -8.83
C LYS A 57 0.90 2.07 -8.02
N ALA A 58 2.10 1.60 -7.68
CA ALA A 58 3.11 2.42 -7.00
C ALA A 58 3.56 3.60 -7.87
N ALA A 59 3.87 3.35 -9.15
CA ALA A 59 4.24 4.39 -10.12
C ALA A 59 3.15 5.46 -10.25
N ARG A 60 1.88 5.05 -10.35
CA ARG A 60 0.74 5.99 -10.40
C ARG A 60 0.62 6.82 -9.12
N MET A 61 0.88 6.23 -7.96
CA MET A 61 0.82 6.95 -6.68
C MET A 61 1.92 8.01 -6.57
N LYS A 62 3.15 7.68 -6.98
CA LYS A 62 4.28 8.62 -7.05
C LYS A 62 3.97 9.78 -8.00
N SER A 63 3.63 9.46 -9.26
CA SER A 63 3.29 10.46 -10.28
C SER A 63 2.16 11.41 -9.86
N LYS A 64 1.11 10.89 -9.19
CA LYS A 64 0.01 11.73 -8.68
C LYS A 64 0.48 12.68 -7.57
N TYR A 65 1.30 12.19 -6.66
CA TYR A 65 1.84 12.99 -5.57
C TYR A 65 2.75 14.10 -6.11
N ASP A 66 3.61 13.76 -7.06
CA ASP A 66 4.50 14.73 -7.70
C ASP A 66 3.69 15.80 -8.41
N ARG A 67 2.71 15.42 -9.23
CA ARG A 67 1.85 16.37 -9.93
C ARG A 67 1.14 17.36 -9.00
N SER A 68 0.75 16.94 -7.80
CA SER A 68 0.05 17.82 -6.86
C SER A 68 0.98 18.71 -6.03
N HIS A 69 2.26 18.38 -5.91
CA HIS A 69 3.24 19.11 -5.07
C HIS A 69 4.40 19.70 -5.87
N SER A 70 4.53 19.38 -7.15
CA SER A 70 5.37 20.11 -8.09
C SER A 70 4.66 21.41 -8.40
N SER A 71 5.21 22.52 -7.93
CA SER A 71 4.84 23.85 -8.40
C SER A 71 4.83 23.83 -9.93
N PRO A 72 3.79 24.35 -10.61
CA PRO A 72 4.01 24.82 -11.97
C PRO A 72 5.10 25.87 -11.85
N THR A 73 6.28 25.60 -12.41
CA THR A 73 7.28 26.63 -12.69
C THR A 73 6.55 27.85 -13.26
N GLN A 74 6.80 29.02 -12.64
CA GLN A 74 6.20 30.31 -13.03
C GLN A 74 6.38 30.57 -14.53
#